data_AF-A0A966BGM8-F1
#
_entry.id   AF-A0A966BGM8-F1
#
_cell.length_a   1.000
_cell.length_b   1.000
_cell.length_c   1.000
_cell.angle_alpha   90.00
_cell.angle_beta   90.00
_cell.angle_gamma   90.00
#
_symmetry.space_group_name_H-M   'P 1'
#
loop_
_entity.id
_entity.type
_entity.pdbx_description
1 polymer ?
#
loop_
_entity_poly.entity_id
_entity_poly.type
_entity_poly.pdbx_seq_one_letter_code
_entity_poly.pdbx_strand_id
1 'polypeptide(L)'
;MVFAIQVFYIVGLDGNTKLAVFSLSAAMDGILFRLIARRYKAAREHMRKRAEPEVKRVLEAVGMEAEGSLERKPHEFSGGQAQRIAIARALILNPKVVICDEPVSALDVSVQAQILNLLEDMKAAYGLTLVFIAHDLAVVKNISDRVAVMYLGKICEVGPPDLLYSAPQHPYTRLLIDAIPRPDPEFDQRNVGRIQGELPSPLAPPSGCRFRTRCPNVQAKCSTDEPQMKEVTSGHYVACHYPADSDVDQ
;
A
#
# COMPACT_ATOMS: atom_id res chain seq x y z
N MET A 1 10.97 6.88 -20.42
CA MET A 1 10.46 7.20 -19.07
C MET A 1 11.23 6.31 -18.11
N VAL A 2 12.14 6.85 -17.30
CA VAL A 2 13.02 6.05 -16.42
C VAL A 2 12.36 5.97 -15.04
N PHE A 3 11.78 4.81 -14.72
CA PHE A 3 11.13 4.53 -13.43
C PHE A 3 12.13 4.12 -12.37
N ALA A 4 11.75 4.19 -11.10
CA ALA A 4 12.65 3.89 -10.02
C ALA A 4 12.04 3.33 -8.76
N ILE A 5 12.92 2.66 -8.01
CA ILE A 5 12.58 1.85 -6.87
C ILE A 5 13.57 2.17 -5.75
N GLN A 6 13.05 2.80 -4.70
CA GLN A 6 13.78 2.97 -3.44
C GLN A 6 13.37 1.85 -2.49
N VAL A 7 14.37 1.17 -1.92
CA VAL A 7 14.17 0.17 -0.86
C VAL A 7 15.04 0.60 0.31
N PHE A 8 14.40 0.85 1.45
CA PHE A 8 15.05 1.18 2.71
C PHE A 8 14.91 0.02 3.68
N TYR A 9 15.92 -0.15 4.53
CA TYR A 9 15.89 -1.12 5.61
C TYR A 9 16.02 -0.41 6.94
N ILE A 10 15.13 -0.75 7.87
CA ILE A 10 15.19 -0.32 9.25
C ILE A 10 15.44 -1.57 10.08
N VAL A 11 16.53 -1.55 10.85
CA VAL A 11 16.86 -2.62 11.80
C VAL A 11 16.41 -2.14 13.17
N GLY A 12 15.52 -2.91 13.80
CA GLY A 12 15.01 -2.64 15.15
C GLY A 12 16.12 -2.59 16.19
N LEU A 13 15.84 -1.92 17.32
CA LEU A 13 16.79 -1.79 18.44
C LEU A 13 17.13 -3.15 19.07
N ASP A 14 16.29 -4.17 18.87
CA ASP A 14 16.52 -5.56 19.25
C ASP A 14 17.53 -6.30 18.34
N GLY A 15 17.97 -5.68 17.25
CA GLY A 15 18.88 -6.23 16.25
C GLY A 15 18.28 -7.33 15.35
N ASN A 16 17.09 -7.83 15.68
CA ASN A 16 16.47 -8.99 15.05
C ASN A 16 15.30 -8.62 14.14
N THR A 17 14.61 -7.52 14.42
CA THR A 17 13.48 -7.09 13.59
C THR A 17 14.00 -6.29 12.40
N LYS A 18 13.84 -6.87 11.21
CA LYS A 18 14.20 -6.22 9.94
C LYS A 18 12.92 -5.80 9.24
N LEU A 19 12.77 -4.50 9.06
CA LEU A 19 11.71 -3.88 8.29
C LEU A 19 12.28 -3.46 6.93
N ALA A 20 11.64 -3.91 5.86
CA ALA A 20 11.90 -3.41 4.51
C ALA A 20 10.78 -2.45 4.10
N VAL A 21 11.13 -1.29 3.59
CA VAL A 21 10.16 -0.34 3.01
C VAL A 21 10.54 -0.19 1.56
N PHE A 22 9.61 -0.47 0.64
CA PHE A 22 9.82 -0.13 -0.76
C PHE A 22 8.62 0.65 -1.31
N SER A 23 8.96 1.72 -2.00
CA SER A 23 8.02 2.64 -2.63
C SER A 23 8.37 2.75 -4.11
N LEU A 24 7.34 2.77 -4.94
CA LEU A 24 7.45 3.17 -6.34
C LEU A 24 7.55 4.70 -6.39
N SER A 25 8.76 5.22 -6.21
CA SER A 25 9.05 6.66 -6.37
C SER A 25 10.24 6.85 -7.31
N ALA A 26 10.07 7.74 -8.29
CA ALA A 26 10.95 8.01 -9.44
C ALA A 26 12.43 8.31 -9.09
N ALA A 27 13.34 8.06 -10.06
CA ALA A 27 14.83 8.05 -10.05
C ALA A 27 15.60 6.72 -9.75
N MET A 28 15.89 5.90 -10.78
CA MET A 28 16.80 4.75 -10.72
C MET A 28 17.94 5.05 -11.68
N ASP A 29 19.05 5.47 -11.10
CA ASP A 29 20.34 5.31 -11.76
C ASP A 29 20.86 3.89 -11.54
N GLY A 30 21.72 3.44 -12.46
CA GLY A 30 22.29 2.08 -12.64
C GLY A 30 22.77 1.33 -11.39
N ILE A 31 21.83 0.78 -10.59
CA ILE A 31 22.12 0.30 -9.24
C ILE A 31 21.32 -0.99 -8.92
N LEU A 32 21.32 -2.02 -9.78
CA LEU A 32 20.85 -3.36 -9.36
C LEU A 32 21.95 -4.04 -8.52
N PHE A 33 23.14 -4.17 -9.08
CA PHE A 33 24.34 -4.64 -8.35
C PHE A 33 24.81 -3.65 -7.27
N ARG A 34 24.83 -2.35 -7.58
CA ARG A 34 25.42 -1.32 -6.69
C ARG A 34 24.59 -1.03 -5.42
N LEU A 35 23.31 -1.45 -5.30
CA LEU A 35 22.48 -1.21 -4.09
C LEU A 35 22.47 -2.41 -3.17
N ILE A 36 22.37 -3.62 -3.74
CA ILE A 36 22.61 -4.86 -2.99
C ILE A 36 24.05 -4.83 -2.43
N ALA A 37 25.00 -4.35 -3.23
CA ALA A 37 26.39 -4.19 -2.83
C ALA A 37 26.73 -2.81 -2.21
N ARG A 38 25.78 -1.94 -1.80
CA ARG A 38 26.17 -0.64 -1.18
C ARG A 38 26.65 -0.77 0.26
N ARG A 39 26.33 -1.88 0.95
CA ARG A 39 27.08 -2.34 2.13
C ARG A 39 28.51 -2.81 1.78
N TYR A 40 28.77 -2.98 0.50
CA TYR A 40 29.94 -3.59 -0.09
C TYR A 40 30.63 -2.67 -1.12
N LYS A 41 30.46 -1.34 -1.00
CA LYS A 41 31.14 -0.36 -1.87
C LYS A 41 32.64 -0.20 -1.59
N ALA A 42 33.17 -1.03 -0.69
CA ALA A 42 34.60 -1.32 -0.49
C ALA A 42 34.87 -2.84 -0.46
N ALA A 43 33.97 -3.65 -1.01
CA ALA A 43 34.06 -5.09 -0.87
C ALA A 43 34.88 -5.71 -1.98
N ARG A 44 36.12 -6.01 -1.64
CA ARG A 44 36.96 -7.05 -2.25
C ARG A 44 36.09 -8.18 -2.84
N GLU A 45 36.46 -8.68 -4.02
CA GLU A 45 35.82 -9.78 -4.79
C GLU A 45 35.20 -10.91 -3.94
N HIS A 46 35.80 -11.25 -2.80
CA HIS A 46 35.27 -12.23 -1.84
C HIS A 46 33.83 -11.94 -1.34
N MET A 47 33.40 -10.69 -1.11
CA MET A 47 32.03 -10.44 -0.63
C MET A 47 31.01 -10.49 -1.76
N ARG A 48 31.43 -10.19 -3.00
CA ARG A 48 30.59 -10.38 -4.20
C ARG A 48 30.27 -11.86 -4.37
N LYS A 49 31.30 -12.71 -4.34
CA LYS A 49 31.14 -14.17 -4.39
C LYS A 49 30.28 -14.72 -3.25
N ARG A 50 30.29 -14.07 -2.07
CA ARG A 50 29.48 -14.47 -0.92
C ARG A 50 28.01 -14.03 -1.02
N ALA A 51 27.73 -12.91 -1.69
CA ALA A 51 26.38 -12.37 -1.84
C ALA A 51 25.65 -12.92 -3.08
N GLU A 52 26.40 -13.29 -4.12
CA GLU A 52 25.85 -13.73 -5.41
C GLU A 52 24.83 -14.89 -5.30
N PRO A 53 25.07 -15.96 -4.53
CA PRO A 53 24.09 -17.04 -4.40
C PRO A 53 22.75 -16.57 -3.83
N GLU A 54 22.80 -15.66 -2.85
CA GLU A 54 21.59 -15.12 -2.22
C GLU A 54 20.84 -14.19 -3.17
N VAL A 55 21.56 -13.40 -3.97
CA VAL A 55 20.94 -12.56 -5.01
C VAL A 55 20.24 -13.41 -6.06
N LYS A 56 20.88 -14.49 -6.54
CA LYS A 56 20.26 -15.39 -7.51
C LYS A 56 19.00 -16.04 -6.94
N ARG A 57 19.09 -16.54 -5.69
CA ARG A 57 17.96 -17.15 -4.97
C ARG A 57 16.75 -16.21 -4.89
N VAL A 58 16.94 -14.93 -4.51
CA VAL A 58 15.81 -13.99 -4.41
C VAL A 58 15.29 -13.53 -5.77
N LEU A 59 16.13 -13.47 -6.82
CA LEU A 59 15.70 -13.18 -8.19
C LEU A 59 14.81 -14.31 -8.73
N GLU A 60 15.24 -15.56 -8.54
CA GLU A 60 14.44 -16.73 -8.92
C GLU A 60 13.11 -16.79 -8.16
N ALA A 61 13.13 -16.49 -6.85
CA ALA A 61 11.93 -16.45 -6.02
C ALA A 61 10.88 -15.44 -6.51
N VAL A 62 11.29 -14.37 -7.18
CA VAL A 62 10.36 -13.38 -7.78
C VAL A 62 10.06 -13.65 -9.27
N GLY A 63 10.47 -14.81 -9.79
CA GLY A 63 10.25 -15.22 -11.17
C GLY A 63 11.13 -14.50 -12.19
N MET A 64 12.33 -14.06 -11.79
CA MET A 64 13.33 -13.47 -12.67
C MET A 64 14.43 -14.49 -12.98
N GLU A 65 14.86 -14.57 -14.24
CA GLU A 65 16.04 -15.35 -14.62
C GLU A 65 17.30 -14.67 -14.08
N ALA A 66 18.02 -15.34 -13.17
CA ALA A 66 19.04 -14.70 -12.36
C ALA A 66 20.27 -14.27 -13.18
N GLU A 67 20.86 -15.18 -13.96
CA GLU A 67 22.03 -14.94 -14.80
C GLU A 67 21.82 -13.75 -15.75
N GLY A 68 20.78 -13.80 -16.60
CA GLY A 68 20.47 -12.73 -17.55
C GLY A 68 20.10 -11.40 -16.88
N SER A 69 19.47 -11.43 -15.70
CA SER A 69 19.11 -10.20 -14.99
C SER A 69 20.31 -9.48 -14.36
N LEU A 70 21.37 -10.21 -14.01
CA LEU A 70 22.54 -9.65 -13.35
C LEU A 70 23.40 -8.77 -14.28
N GLU A 71 23.34 -9.01 -15.58
CA GLU A 71 24.10 -8.27 -16.60
C GLU A 71 23.34 -7.05 -17.17
N ARG A 72 22.02 -7.00 -16.94
CA ARG A 72 21.13 -5.96 -17.49
C ARG A 72 21.14 -4.66 -16.70
N LYS A 73 20.98 -3.55 -17.41
CA LYS A 73 20.83 -2.19 -16.90
C LYS A 73 19.36 -1.87 -16.57
N PRO A 74 19.07 -0.92 -15.67
CA PRO A 74 17.70 -0.62 -15.24
C PRO A 74 16.71 -0.32 -16.38
N HIS A 75 17.14 0.41 -17.42
CA HIS A 75 16.28 0.76 -18.56
C HIS A 75 15.95 -0.42 -19.48
N GLU A 76 16.60 -1.57 -19.28
CA GLU A 76 16.36 -2.78 -20.07
C GLU A 76 15.25 -3.64 -19.46
N PHE A 77 14.73 -3.29 -18.28
CA PHE A 77 13.63 -4.01 -17.61
C PHE A 77 12.27 -3.36 -17.88
N SER A 78 11.24 -4.20 -18.06
CA SER A 78 9.86 -3.72 -18.06
C SER A 78 9.43 -3.22 -16.67
N GLY A 79 8.32 -2.47 -16.59
CA GLY A 79 7.79 -2.01 -15.29
C GLY A 79 7.54 -3.17 -14.31
N GLY A 80 6.94 -4.27 -14.78
CA GLY A 80 6.73 -5.47 -13.97
C GLY A 80 8.04 -6.16 -13.54
N GLN A 81 9.04 -6.24 -14.43
CA GLN A 81 10.36 -6.80 -14.07
C GLN A 81 11.09 -5.93 -13.04
N ALA A 82 11.04 -4.61 -13.21
CA ALA A 82 11.57 -3.67 -12.23
C ALA A 82 10.88 -3.89 -10.87
N GLN A 83 9.56 -4.07 -10.85
CA GLN A 83 8.81 -4.33 -9.62
C GLN A 83 9.19 -5.65 -8.94
N ARG A 84 9.37 -6.72 -9.72
CA ARG A 84 9.89 -8.01 -9.20
C ARG A 84 11.27 -7.82 -8.57
N ILE A 85 12.15 -7.07 -9.23
CA ILE A 85 13.45 -6.69 -8.69
C ILE A 85 13.32 -5.89 -7.38
N ALA A 86 12.34 -4.99 -7.25
CA ALA A 86 12.05 -4.26 -6.01
C ALA A 86 11.75 -5.21 -4.85
N ILE A 87 10.87 -6.18 -5.12
CA ILE A 87 10.45 -7.19 -4.15
C ILE A 87 11.66 -8.06 -3.76
N ALA A 88 12.43 -8.58 -4.73
CA ALA A 88 13.65 -9.34 -4.45
C ALA A 88 14.64 -8.55 -3.59
N ARG A 89 14.79 -7.26 -3.89
CA ARG A 89 15.62 -6.35 -3.11
C ARG A 89 15.12 -6.11 -1.70
N ALA A 90 13.81 -6.20 -1.43
CA ALA A 90 13.23 -6.10 -0.09
C ALA A 90 13.36 -7.42 0.69
N LEU A 91 13.37 -8.56 -0.01
CA LEU A 91 13.46 -9.89 0.60
C LEU A 91 14.89 -10.32 0.96
N ILE A 92 15.92 -9.73 0.34
CA ILE A 92 17.32 -10.19 0.47
C ILE A 92 17.87 -10.18 1.90
N LEU A 93 17.31 -9.37 2.80
CA LEU A 93 17.71 -9.36 4.21
C LEU A 93 16.83 -10.24 5.11
N ASN A 94 15.89 -10.98 4.53
CA ASN A 94 14.87 -11.77 5.22
C ASN A 94 14.10 -10.91 6.25
N PRO A 95 13.36 -9.88 5.79
CA PRO A 95 12.60 -9.01 6.68
C PRO A 95 11.44 -9.77 7.34
N LYS A 96 10.98 -9.28 8.50
CA LYS A 96 9.72 -9.74 9.10
C LYS A 96 8.52 -8.93 8.62
N VAL A 97 8.78 -7.68 8.22
CA VAL A 97 7.76 -6.73 7.79
C VAL A 97 8.19 -6.07 6.48
N VAL A 98 7.28 -5.98 5.52
CA VAL A 98 7.48 -5.24 4.28
C VAL A 98 6.38 -4.20 4.12
N ILE A 99 6.78 -2.93 3.96
CA ILE A 99 5.86 -1.84 3.62
C ILE A 99 5.92 -1.64 2.11
N CYS A 100 4.80 -1.85 1.45
CA CYS A 100 4.59 -1.67 0.03
C CYS A 100 3.84 -0.36 -0.19
N ASP A 101 4.54 0.67 -0.67
CA ASP A 101 3.96 1.99 -0.92
C ASP A 101 3.69 2.19 -2.42
N GLU A 102 2.41 2.21 -2.77
CA GLU A 102 1.87 2.20 -4.14
C GLU A 102 2.54 1.20 -5.08
N PRO A 103 2.65 -0.10 -4.72
CA PRO A 103 3.50 -1.05 -5.42
C PRO A 103 3.01 -1.43 -6.83
N VAL A 104 1.85 -0.94 -7.26
CA VAL A 104 1.23 -1.34 -8.53
C VAL A 104 0.67 -0.13 -9.32
N SER A 105 0.80 1.10 -8.82
CA SER A 105 0.13 2.28 -9.41
C SER A 105 0.59 2.64 -10.82
N ALA A 106 1.82 2.29 -11.19
CA ALA A 106 2.41 2.59 -12.51
C ALA A 106 2.33 1.42 -13.51
N LEU A 107 1.57 0.37 -13.21
CA LEU A 107 1.52 -0.87 -14.00
C LEU A 107 0.16 -1.02 -14.70
N ASP A 108 0.15 -1.68 -15.85
CA ASP A 108 -1.09 -2.08 -16.50
C ASP A 108 -1.83 -3.14 -15.68
N VAL A 109 -3.15 -3.22 -15.82
CA VAL A 109 -4.03 -4.08 -15.00
C VAL A 109 -3.57 -5.56 -14.99
N SER A 110 -3.05 -6.06 -16.12
CA SER A 110 -2.61 -7.45 -16.20
C SER A 110 -1.34 -7.70 -15.38
N VAL A 111 -0.39 -6.76 -15.40
CA VAL A 111 0.84 -6.82 -14.61
C VAL A 111 0.56 -6.53 -13.14
N GLN A 112 -0.39 -5.64 -12.81
CA GLN A 112 -0.83 -5.41 -11.42
C GLN A 112 -1.23 -6.72 -10.75
N ALA A 113 -2.12 -7.50 -11.39
CA ALA A 113 -2.57 -8.79 -10.86
C ALA A 113 -1.41 -9.76 -10.61
N GLN A 114 -0.44 -9.82 -11.54
CA GLN A 114 0.74 -10.68 -11.38
C GLN A 114 1.62 -10.27 -10.19
N ILE A 115 1.77 -8.96 -9.94
CA ILE A 115 2.55 -8.46 -8.81
C ILE A 115 1.82 -8.68 -7.48
N LEU A 116 0.49 -8.54 -7.44
CA LEU A 116 -0.30 -8.82 -6.25
C LEU A 116 -0.20 -10.30 -5.85
N ASN A 117 -0.37 -11.21 -6.81
CA ASN A 117 -0.21 -12.64 -6.56
C ASN A 117 1.21 -12.97 -6.07
N LEU A 118 2.23 -12.36 -6.69
CA LEU A 118 3.60 -12.53 -6.22
C LEU A 118 3.77 -12.05 -4.77
N LEU A 119 3.22 -10.89 -4.39
CA LEU A 119 3.31 -10.41 -3.02
C LEU A 119 2.64 -11.36 -2.02
N GLU A 120 1.50 -11.95 -2.39
CA GLU A 120 0.80 -12.94 -1.59
C GLU A 120 1.59 -14.25 -1.45
N ASP A 121 2.17 -14.75 -2.54
CA ASP A 121 3.08 -15.89 -2.53
C ASP A 121 4.29 -15.62 -1.61
N MET A 122 4.87 -14.42 -1.68
CA MET A 122 6.00 -14.03 -0.84
C MET A 122 5.60 -13.88 0.62
N LYS A 123 4.41 -13.35 0.92
CA LYS A 123 3.84 -13.28 2.28
C LYS A 123 3.81 -14.67 2.91
N ALA A 124 3.29 -15.66 2.19
CA ALA A 124 3.20 -17.03 2.65
C ALA A 124 4.57 -17.71 2.76
N ALA A 125 5.40 -17.64 1.70
CA ALA A 125 6.68 -18.35 1.63
C ALA A 125 7.72 -17.85 2.64
N TYR A 126 7.70 -16.56 2.96
CA TYR A 126 8.67 -15.93 3.88
C TYR A 126 8.07 -15.58 5.25
N GLY A 127 6.78 -15.85 5.49
CA GLY A 127 6.11 -15.51 6.75
C GLY A 127 6.11 -14.01 7.05
N LEU A 128 5.88 -13.19 6.02
CA LEU A 128 5.98 -11.73 6.11
C LEU A 128 4.70 -11.12 6.67
N THR A 129 4.85 -10.03 7.42
CA THR A 129 3.78 -9.06 7.61
C THR A 129 3.85 -8.02 6.50
N LEU A 130 2.78 -7.84 5.73
CA LEU A 130 2.70 -6.82 4.68
C LEU A 130 1.88 -5.62 5.16
N VAL A 131 2.42 -4.42 4.98
CA VAL A 131 1.66 -3.16 5.07
C VAL A 131 1.54 -2.62 3.65
N PHE A 132 0.34 -2.70 3.08
CA PHE A 132 0.07 -2.31 1.71
C PHE A 132 -0.65 -0.95 1.66
N ILE A 133 -0.05 0.01 0.97
CA ILE A 133 -0.58 1.37 0.81
C ILE A 133 -0.95 1.55 -0.65
N ALA A 134 -2.22 1.84 -0.92
CA ALA A 134 -2.70 2.16 -2.25
C ALA A 134 -3.92 3.10 -2.17
N HIS A 135 -4.18 3.79 -3.28
CA HIS A 135 -5.35 4.65 -3.45
C HIS A 135 -6.52 3.93 -4.14
N ASP A 136 -6.29 2.78 -4.76
CA ASP A 136 -7.33 1.95 -5.37
C ASP A 136 -7.84 0.92 -4.36
N LEU A 137 -9.06 1.14 -3.86
CA LEU A 137 -9.70 0.23 -2.94
C LEU A 137 -9.82 -1.18 -3.56
N ALA A 138 -10.18 -1.32 -4.84
CA ALA A 138 -10.40 -2.61 -5.50
C ALA A 138 -9.17 -3.54 -5.39
N VAL A 139 -7.97 -2.96 -5.46
CA VAL A 139 -6.71 -3.68 -5.23
C VAL A 139 -6.54 -4.06 -3.76
N VAL A 140 -6.79 -3.11 -2.85
CA VAL A 140 -6.61 -3.29 -1.40
C VAL A 140 -7.47 -4.45 -0.86
N LYS A 141 -8.68 -4.64 -1.38
CA LYS A 141 -9.58 -5.72 -0.94
C LYS A 141 -8.96 -7.11 -1.09
N ASN A 142 -8.25 -7.37 -2.18
CA ASN A 142 -7.80 -8.73 -2.51
C ASN A 142 -6.57 -9.17 -1.71
N ILE A 143 -5.74 -8.25 -1.24
CA ILE A 143 -4.45 -8.57 -0.61
C ILE A 143 -4.44 -8.39 0.92
N SER A 144 -5.42 -7.66 1.47
CA SER A 144 -5.38 -7.19 2.85
C SER A 144 -6.26 -8.02 3.77
N ASP A 145 -5.73 -8.43 4.92
CA ASP A 145 -6.55 -9.07 5.97
C ASP A 145 -7.40 -8.03 6.72
N ARG A 146 -6.91 -6.79 6.78
CA ARG A 146 -7.57 -5.61 7.38
C ARG A 146 -7.24 -4.38 6.57
N VAL A 147 -8.18 -3.44 6.52
CA VAL A 147 -8.04 -2.19 5.77
C VAL A 147 -8.23 -1.01 6.70
N ALA A 148 -7.37 0.00 6.58
CA ALA A 148 -7.50 1.28 7.26
C ALA A 148 -7.68 2.39 6.21
N VAL A 149 -8.79 3.11 6.28
CA VAL A 149 -9.10 4.25 5.42
C VAL A 149 -8.64 5.52 6.11
N MET A 150 -7.92 6.36 5.38
CA MET A 150 -7.34 7.60 5.90
C MET A 150 -7.82 8.81 5.09
N TYR A 151 -8.14 9.90 5.78
CA TYR A 151 -8.45 11.19 5.17
C TYR A 151 -7.62 12.29 5.81
N LEU A 152 -6.86 13.04 5.00
CA LEU A 152 -5.95 14.10 5.43
C LEU A 152 -5.12 13.70 6.66
N GLY A 153 -4.44 12.56 6.63
CA GLY A 153 -3.55 12.13 7.72
C GLY A 153 -4.25 11.62 8.99
N LYS A 154 -5.56 11.34 8.96
CA LYS A 154 -6.30 10.72 10.06
C LYS A 154 -7.00 9.45 9.59
N ILE A 155 -6.83 8.37 10.34
CA ILE A 155 -7.57 7.13 10.11
C ILE A 155 -9.03 7.39 10.47
N CYS A 156 -9.93 7.24 9.49
CA CYS A 156 -11.35 7.48 9.69
C CYS A 156 -12.14 6.17 9.86
N GLU A 157 -11.64 5.05 9.33
CA GLU A 157 -12.30 3.76 9.45
C GLU A 157 -11.30 2.61 9.33
N VAL A 158 -11.49 1.55 10.10
CA VAL A 158 -10.66 0.33 10.07
C VAL A 158 -11.55 -0.88 10.20
N GLY A 159 -11.40 -1.88 9.35
CA GLY A 159 -12.17 -3.12 9.45
C GLY A 159 -11.68 -4.22 8.52
N PRO A 160 -12.28 -5.42 8.61
CA PRO A 160 -12.16 -6.43 7.58
C PRO A 160 -12.58 -5.85 6.22
N PRO A 161 -11.91 -6.19 5.11
CA PRO A 161 -12.26 -5.67 3.80
C PRO A 161 -13.73 -5.90 3.45
N ASP A 162 -14.26 -7.10 3.68
CA ASP A 162 -15.65 -7.40 3.32
C ASP A 162 -16.65 -6.50 4.05
N LEU A 163 -16.44 -6.20 5.34
CA LEU A 163 -17.30 -5.30 6.10
C LEU A 163 -17.20 -3.85 5.62
N LEU A 164 -16.00 -3.35 5.32
CA LEU A 164 -15.84 -1.99 4.78
C LEU A 164 -16.54 -1.82 3.43
N TYR A 165 -16.62 -2.90 2.64
CA TYR A 165 -17.27 -2.87 1.33
C TYR A 165 -18.78 -3.01 1.42
N SER A 166 -19.28 -3.87 2.30
CA SER A 166 -20.71 -4.14 2.43
C SER A 166 -21.43 -3.12 3.30
N ALA A 167 -20.78 -2.62 4.35
CA ALA A 167 -21.38 -1.75 5.36
C ALA A 167 -20.40 -0.65 5.82
N PRO A 168 -19.89 0.22 4.91
CA PRO A 168 -18.99 1.30 5.29
C PRO A 168 -19.69 2.29 6.22
N GLN A 169 -19.07 2.60 7.36
CA GLN A 169 -19.66 3.41 8.42
C GLN A 169 -19.30 4.89 8.33
N HIS A 170 -18.10 5.22 7.84
CA HIS A 170 -17.70 6.60 7.65
C HIS A 170 -18.21 7.13 6.30
N PRO A 171 -18.81 8.33 6.23
CA PRO A 171 -19.31 8.90 4.97
C PRO A 171 -18.25 9.00 3.86
N TYR A 172 -17.00 9.27 4.22
CA TYR A 172 -15.87 9.23 3.27
C TYR A 172 -15.65 7.84 2.66
N THR A 173 -15.60 6.79 3.49
CA THR A 173 -15.42 5.41 3.01
C THR A 173 -16.57 4.99 2.10
N ARG A 174 -17.82 5.35 2.47
CA ARG A 174 -18.99 5.08 1.63
C ARG A 174 -18.85 5.71 0.25
N LEU A 175 -18.47 7.00 0.19
CA LEU A 175 -18.23 7.69 -1.08
C LEU A 175 -17.06 7.11 -1.90
N LEU A 176 -16.03 6.55 -1.25
CA LEU A 176 -14.95 5.85 -1.95
C LEU A 176 -15.43 4.53 -2.57
N ILE A 177 -16.20 3.72 -1.83
CA ILE A 177 -16.75 2.45 -2.31
C ILE A 177 -17.75 2.69 -3.45
N ASP A 178 -18.59 3.71 -3.30
CA ASP A 178 -19.55 4.17 -4.29
C ASP A 178 -18.87 4.59 -5.61
N ALA A 179 -17.65 5.15 -5.54
CA ALA A 179 -16.88 5.53 -6.72
C ALA A 179 -16.28 4.33 -7.49
N ILE A 180 -16.25 3.12 -6.92
CA ILE A 180 -15.71 1.93 -7.58
C ILE A 180 -16.65 1.52 -8.73
N PRO A 181 -16.15 1.42 -9.98
CA PRO A 181 -16.97 0.97 -11.11
C PRO A 181 -17.51 -0.44 -10.90
N ARG A 182 -18.81 -0.64 -11.14
CA ARG A 182 -19.43 -1.96 -11.10
C ARG A 182 -19.56 -2.54 -12.50
N PRO A 183 -19.16 -3.81 -12.74
CA PRO A 183 -19.29 -4.47 -14.03
C PRO A 183 -20.72 -5.00 -14.25
N ASP A 184 -21.72 -4.18 -13.97
CA ASP A 184 -23.14 -4.50 -14.12
C ASP A 184 -23.77 -3.48 -15.09
N PRO A 185 -24.24 -3.92 -16.28
CA PRO A 185 -24.87 -3.04 -17.26
C PRO A 185 -26.14 -2.34 -16.76
N GLU A 186 -26.83 -2.90 -15.76
CA GLU A 186 -28.05 -2.34 -15.19
C GLU A 186 -27.77 -1.29 -14.11
N PHE A 187 -26.52 -1.18 -13.65
CA PHE A 187 -26.13 -0.24 -12.60
C PHE A 187 -25.85 1.15 -13.19
N ASP A 188 -26.70 2.13 -12.87
CA ASP A 188 -26.47 3.52 -13.29
C ASP A 188 -25.43 4.23 -12.41
N GLN A 189 -24.16 4.13 -12.80
CA GLN A 189 -23.02 4.79 -12.15
C GLN A 189 -23.17 6.32 -12.06
N ARG A 190 -24.05 6.95 -12.85
CA ARG A 190 -24.26 8.41 -12.82
C ARG A 190 -25.01 8.90 -11.59
N ASN A 191 -25.79 8.03 -10.94
CA ASN A 191 -26.59 8.38 -9.77
C ASN A 191 -25.87 8.13 -8.43
N VAL A 192 -24.60 7.73 -8.50
CA VAL A 192 -23.82 7.39 -7.32
C VAL A 192 -23.16 8.63 -6.71
N GLY A 193 -23.18 8.72 -5.38
CA GLY A 193 -22.63 9.86 -4.64
C GLY A 193 -21.15 10.10 -4.96
N ARG A 194 -20.80 11.33 -5.34
CA ARG A 194 -19.40 11.75 -5.57
C ARG A 194 -18.97 12.69 -4.47
N ILE A 195 -17.69 12.61 -4.08
CA ILE A 195 -17.13 13.54 -3.12
C ILE A 195 -17.06 14.93 -3.76
N GLN A 196 -17.91 15.85 -3.31
CA GLN A 196 -17.95 17.23 -3.78
C GLN A 196 -16.95 18.13 -3.05
N GLY A 197 -16.71 19.32 -3.59
CA GLY A 197 -15.80 20.32 -3.02
C GLY A 197 -14.31 20.02 -3.24
N GLU A 198 -13.49 21.04 -3.01
CA GLU A 198 -12.03 20.94 -3.15
C GLU A 198 -11.39 20.21 -1.96
N LEU A 199 -10.26 19.55 -2.20
CA LEU A 199 -9.47 18.93 -1.14
C LEU A 199 -8.80 20.02 -0.29
N PRO A 200 -9.06 20.06 1.04
CA PRO A 200 -8.39 21.02 1.91
C PRO A 200 -6.88 20.78 2.00
N SER A 201 -6.13 21.82 2.34
CA SER A 201 -4.69 21.72 2.55
C SER A 201 -4.35 20.81 3.74
N PRO A 202 -3.47 19.81 3.59
CA PRO A 202 -2.97 19.03 4.72
C PRO A 202 -2.18 19.86 5.75
N LEU A 203 -1.63 21.00 5.36
CA LEU A 203 -0.88 21.91 6.24
C LEU A 203 -1.80 22.76 7.13
N ALA A 204 -3.05 22.95 6.70
CA ALA A 204 -4.08 23.70 7.43
C ALA A 204 -5.41 22.92 7.36
N PRO A 205 -5.48 21.75 8.02
CA PRO A 205 -6.66 20.89 7.93
C PRO A 205 -7.87 21.55 8.61
N PRO A 206 -9.11 21.22 8.20
CA PRO A 206 -10.31 21.68 8.90
C PRO A 206 -10.29 21.29 10.38
N SER A 207 -10.79 22.16 11.25
CA SER A 207 -10.95 21.84 12.68
C SER A 207 -12.00 20.74 12.91
N GLY A 208 -11.98 20.12 14.08
CA GLY A 208 -12.88 19.01 14.39
C GLY A 208 -12.69 17.82 13.43
N CYS A 209 -13.77 17.38 12.78
CA CYS A 209 -13.70 16.34 11.75
C CYS A 209 -13.04 16.88 10.46
N ARG A 210 -11.92 16.28 10.06
CA ARG A 210 -11.18 16.70 8.85
C ARG A 210 -12.00 16.58 7.57
N PHE A 211 -12.96 15.64 7.51
CA PHE A 211 -13.82 15.43 6.35
C PHE A 211 -15.05 16.36 6.30
N ARG A 212 -15.31 17.17 7.34
CA ARG A 212 -16.56 17.95 7.49
C ARG A 212 -16.90 18.84 6.28
N THR A 213 -15.90 19.36 5.57
CA THR A 213 -16.10 20.30 4.45
C THR A 213 -16.60 19.61 3.16
N ARG A 214 -16.55 18.28 3.13
CA ARG A 214 -16.96 17.45 1.98
C ARG A 214 -17.93 16.33 2.40
N CYS A 215 -18.32 16.31 3.68
CA CYS A 215 -19.20 15.30 4.24
C CYS A 215 -20.66 15.66 3.94
N PRO A 216 -21.44 14.78 3.30
CA PRO A 216 -22.88 15.02 3.08
C PRO A 216 -23.68 15.03 4.40
N ASN A 217 -23.14 14.42 5.45
CA ASN A 217 -23.79 14.25 6.76
C ASN A 217 -23.16 15.17 7.83
N VAL A 218 -22.63 16.33 7.42
CA VAL A 218 -21.99 17.27 8.36
C VAL A 218 -23.02 17.84 9.34
N GLN A 219 -22.62 17.95 10.62
CA GLN A 219 -23.41 18.61 11.67
C GLN A 219 -22.53 19.56 12.48
N ALA A 220 -23.15 20.33 13.38
CA ALA A 220 -22.46 21.34 14.19
C ALA A 220 -21.26 20.79 14.96
N LYS A 221 -21.40 19.62 15.60
CA LYS A 221 -20.32 18.97 16.38
C LYS A 221 -19.08 18.64 15.55
N CYS A 222 -19.26 18.33 14.26
CA CYS A 222 -18.15 18.05 13.35
C CYS A 222 -17.20 19.24 13.18
N SER A 223 -17.66 20.46 13.51
CA SER A 223 -16.85 21.67 13.37
C SER A 223 -15.93 21.98 14.57
N THR A 224 -16.27 21.48 15.75
CA THR A 224 -15.55 21.78 16.99
C THR A 224 -14.74 20.58 17.46
N ASP A 225 -15.29 19.38 17.35
CA ASP A 225 -14.77 18.20 18.03
C ASP A 225 -14.17 17.22 17.02
N GLU A 226 -12.95 16.74 17.28
CA GLU A 226 -12.34 15.69 16.49
C GLU A 226 -12.98 14.33 16.87
N PRO A 227 -13.59 13.60 15.92
CA PRO A 227 -14.19 12.31 16.22
C PRO A 227 -13.11 11.31 16.65
N GLN A 228 -13.38 10.60 17.75
CA GLN A 228 -12.49 9.56 18.25
C GLN A 228 -12.84 8.22 17.62
N MET A 229 -11.83 7.38 17.42
CA MET A 229 -12.01 6.03 16.91
C MET A 229 -12.82 5.20 17.92
N LYS A 230 -13.96 4.65 17.49
CA LYS A 230 -14.84 3.79 18.29
C LYS A 230 -15.15 2.51 17.56
N GLU A 231 -15.24 1.41 18.29
CA GLU A 231 -15.73 0.15 17.74
C GLU A 231 -17.24 0.21 17.55
N VAL A 232 -17.70 -0.08 16.34
CA VAL A 232 -19.13 -0.08 15.98
C VAL A 232 -19.66 -1.50 15.81
N THR A 233 -18.82 -2.40 15.32
CA THR A 233 -19.03 -3.86 15.36
C THR A 233 -17.69 -4.53 15.62
N SER A 234 -17.69 -5.82 15.96
CA SER A 234 -16.47 -6.56 16.32
C SER A 234 -15.36 -6.42 15.27
N GLY A 235 -14.25 -5.77 15.63
CA GLY A 235 -13.09 -5.54 14.76
C GLY A 235 -13.25 -4.41 13.74
N HIS A 236 -14.37 -3.68 13.77
CA HIS A 236 -14.71 -2.56 12.89
C HIS A 236 -14.77 -1.26 13.69
N TYR A 237 -13.83 -0.36 13.40
CA TYR A 237 -13.63 0.89 14.10
C TYR A 237 -13.91 2.08 13.18
N VAL A 238 -14.59 3.10 13.68
CA VAL A 238 -14.88 4.33 12.93
C VAL A 238 -14.61 5.57 13.79
N ALA A 239 -14.02 6.60 13.19
CA ALA A 239 -13.88 7.93 13.78
C ALA A 239 -14.90 8.86 13.11
N CYS A 240 -16.17 8.70 13.49
CA CYS A 240 -17.27 9.55 13.05
C CYS A 240 -18.17 9.90 14.23
N HIS A 241 -18.72 11.12 14.25
CA HIS A 241 -19.76 11.48 15.23
C HIS A 241 -21.12 10.86 14.88
N TYR A 242 -21.35 10.55 13.60
CA TYR A 242 -22.63 10.06 13.05
C TYR A 242 -22.38 8.97 11.99
N PRO A 243 -21.99 7.74 12.40
CA PRO A 243 -21.76 6.64 11.47
C PRO A 243 -23.07 6.18 10.80
N ALA A 244 -22.95 5.52 9.64
CA ALA A 244 -24.08 5.19 8.77
C ALA A 244 -25.12 4.23 9.36
N ASP A 245 -24.77 3.43 10.38
CA ASP A 245 -25.69 2.53 11.08
C ASP A 245 -25.61 2.71 12.61
N SER A 246 -25.74 3.94 13.11
CA SER A 246 -26.10 4.15 14.52
C SER A 246 -27.62 4.19 14.68
N ASP A 247 -28.31 3.10 14.34
CA ASP A 247 -29.55 2.73 15.03
C ASP A 247 -29.15 2.20 16.41
N VAL A 248 -28.74 3.12 17.29
CA VAL A 248 -28.64 2.88 18.73
C VAL A 248 -29.39 4.03 19.38
N ASP A 249 -30.69 3.80 19.57
CA ASP A 249 -31.62 4.44 20.50
C ASP A 249 -31.26 5.86 20.95
N GLN A 250 -32.02 6.84 20.44
CA GLN A 250 -32.44 8.02 21.21
C GLN A 250 -33.94 8.24 21.04
#